data_AF-A0A814UY26-F1
#
_entry.id   AF-A0A814UY26-F1
#
_cell.length_a   1.000
_cell.length_b   1.000
_cell.length_c   1.000
_cell.angle_alpha   90.00
_cell.angle_beta   90.00
_cell.angle_gamma   90.00
#
_symmetry.space_group_name_H-M   'P 1'
#
loop_
_entity.id
_entity.type
_entity.pdbx_description
1 polymer ?
#
loop_
_entity_poly.entity_id
_entity_poly.type
_entity_poly.pdbx_seq_one_letter_code
_entity_poly.pdbx_strand_id
1 'polypeptide(L)'
;MRYSNIIFYFLLLSAISANVDTTFLIRDFDGNILKSIEPKLLWRIHQDMIKEGHRSNATDLLSTYNITSGDMFSKSFPDQVSNKLRGIPTYRITMDAHIQNIGWASNYRLGQVVGTEGIKSRLEAYRINSNPYTASITYRSHVQKIGWQNYVHTNDISGTTGRSLRLEALQINIGSNIGGKVYYRCHLEQIGWTDWHGNNAVCGTVGQHRRLEAFVLTILLF
;
A
#
# COMPACT_ATOMS: atom_id res chain seq x y z
N MET A 1 -13.96 -3.83 28.26
CA MET A 1 -13.82 -4.00 26.80
C MET A 1 -13.93 -2.63 26.15
N ARG A 2 -12.82 -2.07 25.65
CA ARG A 2 -12.70 -0.69 25.14
C ARG A 2 -12.85 -0.68 23.61
N TYR A 3 -14.07 -0.57 23.10
CA TYR A 3 -14.34 -0.29 21.67
C TYR A 3 -14.96 1.10 21.43
N SER A 4 -15.04 1.95 22.47
CA SER A 4 -15.81 3.20 22.40
C SER A 4 -15.11 4.36 21.65
N ASN A 5 -13.79 4.29 21.40
CA ASN A 5 -13.04 5.45 20.88
C ASN A 5 -12.98 5.53 19.35
N ILE A 6 -13.08 4.40 18.64
CA ILE A 6 -12.99 4.36 17.17
C ILE A 6 -14.28 4.90 16.55
N ILE A 7 -15.44 4.53 17.11
CA ILE A 7 -16.75 5.00 16.67
C ILE A 7 -16.89 6.51 16.93
N PHE A 8 -16.35 7.00 18.06
CA PHE A 8 -16.38 8.42 18.40
C PHE A 8 -15.54 9.29 17.44
N TYR A 9 -14.47 8.73 16.88
CA TYR A 9 -13.62 9.42 15.90
C TYR A 9 -14.32 9.60 14.55
N PHE A 10 -15.08 8.59 14.11
CA PHE A 10 -15.89 8.65 12.89
C PHE A 10 -17.02 9.69 13.00
N LEU A 11 -17.68 9.77 14.16
CA LEU A 11 -18.77 10.72 14.42
C LEU A 11 -18.28 12.18 14.54
N LEU A 12 -17.05 12.42 15.01
CA LEU A 12 -16.51 13.77 15.13
C LEU A 12 -16.20 14.40 13.75
N LEU A 13 -15.84 13.59 12.75
CA LEU A 13 -15.61 14.09 11.38
C LEU A 13 -16.90 14.54 10.69
N SER A 14 -18.03 13.89 10.97
CA SER A 14 -19.32 14.29 10.38
C SER A 14 -19.88 15.62 10.90
N ALA A 15 -19.41 16.11 12.06
CA ALA A 15 -19.99 17.27 12.73
C ALA A 15 -19.37 18.64 12.34
N ILE A 16 -18.31 18.66 11.52
CA ILE A 16 -17.64 19.90 11.06
C ILE A 16 -18.14 20.32 9.65
N SER A 17 -18.99 19.51 9.01
CA SER A 17 -19.56 19.75 7.67
C SER A 17 -20.91 20.46 7.76
N ALA A 18 -20.89 21.78 7.94
CA ALA A 18 -22.03 22.61 7.54
C ALA A 18 -21.64 23.72 6.55
N ASN A 19 -20.38 23.73 6.09
CA ASN A 19 -19.91 24.61 5.00
C ASN A 19 -18.55 24.17 4.41
N VAL A 20 -18.21 22.88 4.49
CA VAL A 20 -16.93 22.29 4.01
C VAL A 20 -17.26 21.07 3.14
N ASP A 21 -18.11 21.27 2.14
CA ASP A 21 -18.69 20.19 1.37
C ASP A 21 -17.75 19.82 0.21
N THR A 22 -17.48 18.51 0.02
CA THR A 22 -16.79 17.84 -1.12
C THR A 22 -15.27 17.55 -1.10
N THR A 23 -14.52 17.74 -0.01
CA THR A 23 -13.06 17.43 -0.05
C THR A 23 -12.75 15.97 0.26
N PHE A 24 -12.25 15.22 -0.73
CA PHE A 24 -11.74 13.85 -0.56
C PHE A 24 -10.25 13.86 -0.23
N LEU A 25 -9.90 13.64 1.04
CA LEU A 25 -8.52 13.69 1.52
C LEU A 25 -7.88 12.31 1.53
N ILE A 26 -6.77 12.15 0.82
CA ILE A 26 -5.92 10.97 0.95
C ILE A 26 -4.95 11.21 2.10
N ARG A 27 -4.82 10.21 2.97
CA ARG A 27 -3.86 10.21 4.06
C ARG A 27 -2.85 9.09 3.90
N ASP A 28 -1.66 9.34 4.42
CA ASP A 28 -0.72 8.26 4.68
C ASP A 28 -1.21 7.37 5.82
N PHE A 29 -0.45 6.32 6.08
CA PHE A 29 -0.79 5.33 7.09
C PHE A 29 -0.70 5.85 8.53
N ASP A 30 0.00 6.96 8.75
CA ASP A 30 0.05 7.66 10.04
C ASP A 30 -1.13 8.64 10.21
N GLY A 31 -1.99 8.78 9.19
CA GLY A 31 -3.16 9.65 9.17
C GLY A 31 -2.86 11.08 8.71
N ASN A 32 -1.62 11.38 8.28
CA ASN A 32 -1.25 12.68 7.76
C ASN A 32 -1.85 12.88 6.37
N ILE A 33 -2.37 14.06 6.10
CA ILE A 33 -2.88 14.42 4.78
C ILE A 33 -1.72 14.48 3.78
N LEU A 34 -1.84 13.74 2.68
CA LEU A 34 -0.88 13.80 1.58
C LEU A 34 -1.17 15.02 0.70
N LYS A 35 -0.22 15.96 0.67
CA LYS A 35 -0.31 17.18 -0.16
C LYS A 35 0.11 16.97 -1.61
N SER A 36 0.87 15.91 -1.87
CA SER A 36 1.33 15.52 -3.20
C SER A 36 1.42 14.00 -3.26
N ILE A 37 0.98 13.43 -4.38
CA ILE A 37 0.91 11.98 -4.63
C ILE A 37 1.42 11.75 -6.05
N GLU A 38 2.21 10.70 -6.26
CA GLU A 38 2.68 10.35 -7.61
C GLU A 38 1.48 10.29 -8.60
N PRO A 39 1.51 11.02 -9.73
CA PRO A 39 0.38 11.09 -10.67
C PRO A 39 -0.16 9.73 -11.12
N LYS A 40 0.74 8.77 -11.38
CA LYS A 40 0.37 7.40 -11.75
C LYS A 40 -0.36 6.65 -10.63
N LEU A 41 0.04 6.87 -9.38
CA LEU A 41 -0.64 6.30 -8.22
C LEU A 41 -2.01 6.96 -8.02
N LEU A 42 -2.09 8.28 -8.18
CA LEU A 42 -3.35 9.01 -8.10
C LEU A 42 -4.36 8.53 -9.16
N TRP A 43 -3.88 8.31 -10.39
CA TRP A 43 -4.69 7.72 -11.45
C TRP A 43 -5.13 6.30 -11.12
N ARG A 44 -4.25 5.50 -10.53
CA ARG A 44 -4.60 4.15 -10.07
C ARG A 44 -5.70 4.17 -9.01
N ILE A 45 -5.61 5.07 -8.02
CA ILE A 45 -6.63 5.23 -6.97
C ILE A 45 -7.99 5.56 -7.60
N HIS A 46 -8.02 6.52 -8.52
CA HIS A 46 -9.23 6.89 -9.24
C HIS A 46 -9.86 5.69 -9.96
N GLN A 47 -9.08 4.90 -10.69
CA GLN A 47 -9.59 3.71 -11.39
C GLN A 47 -10.17 2.67 -10.44
N ASP A 48 -9.51 2.42 -9.31
CA ASP A 48 -10.01 1.46 -8.32
C ASP A 48 -11.33 1.94 -7.70
N MET A 49 -11.50 3.24 -7.44
CA MET A 49 -12.77 3.80 -6.98
C MET A 49 -13.89 3.60 -7.98
N ILE A 50 -13.65 3.90 -9.26
CA ILE A 50 -14.64 3.69 -10.32
C ILE A 50 -15.02 2.21 -10.44
N LYS A 51 -14.03 1.32 -10.44
CA LYS A 51 -14.23 -0.13 -10.55
C LYS A 51 -15.06 -0.69 -9.40
N GLU A 52 -14.90 -0.15 -8.20
CA GLU A 52 -15.63 -0.59 -7.00
C GLU A 52 -16.98 0.15 -6.81
N GLY A 53 -17.36 1.03 -7.74
CA GLY A 53 -18.64 1.74 -7.71
C GLY A 53 -18.65 3.02 -6.88
N HIS A 54 -17.51 3.45 -6.33
CA HIS A 54 -17.35 4.68 -5.56
C HIS A 54 -17.19 5.92 -6.47
N ARG A 55 -18.17 6.15 -7.35
CA ARG A 55 -18.10 7.20 -8.39
C ARG A 55 -18.04 8.62 -7.81
N SER A 56 -18.80 8.91 -6.74
CA SER A 56 -18.73 10.22 -6.07
C SER A 56 -17.33 10.50 -5.54
N ASN A 57 -16.75 9.55 -4.79
CA ASN A 57 -15.40 9.67 -4.26
C ASN A 57 -14.36 9.84 -5.37
N ALA A 58 -14.54 9.17 -6.51
CA ALA A 58 -13.67 9.35 -7.67
C ALA A 58 -13.75 10.78 -8.25
N THR A 59 -14.96 11.38 -8.32
CA THR A 59 -15.15 12.78 -8.71
C THR A 59 -14.54 13.74 -7.69
N ASP A 60 -14.75 13.50 -6.39
CA ASP A 60 -14.22 14.33 -5.31
C ASP A 60 -12.68 14.26 -5.22
N LEU A 61 -12.09 13.11 -5.58
CA LEU A 61 -10.65 12.98 -5.72
C LEU A 61 -10.10 13.95 -6.78
N LEU A 62 -10.74 14.04 -7.94
CA LEU A 62 -10.34 14.93 -9.04
C LEU A 62 -10.61 16.41 -8.75
N SER A 63 -11.52 16.72 -7.82
CA SER A 63 -11.73 18.09 -7.33
C SER A 63 -10.72 18.49 -6.26
N THR A 64 -10.07 17.51 -5.61
CA THR A 64 -9.10 17.71 -4.53
C THR A 64 -7.65 17.71 -5.02
N TYR A 65 -7.32 16.86 -6.00
CA TYR A 65 -5.96 16.69 -6.51
C TYR A 65 -5.88 16.93 -8.02
N ASN A 66 -4.77 17.54 -8.45
CA ASN A 66 -4.41 17.66 -9.85
C ASN A 66 -3.88 16.31 -10.35
N ILE A 67 -4.61 15.65 -11.25
CA ILE A 67 -4.24 14.32 -11.77
C ILE A 67 -2.93 14.29 -12.58
N THR A 68 -2.49 15.44 -13.09
CA THR A 68 -1.28 15.55 -13.90
C THR A 68 -0.05 15.82 -13.04
N SER A 69 -0.12 16.77 -12.10
CA SER A 69 1.02 17.08 -11.23
C SER A 69 1.08 16.22 -9.98
N GLY A 70 -0.07 15.68 -9.54
CA GLY A 70 -0.18 14.92 -8.30
C GLY A 70 -0.46 15.78 -7.06
N ASP A 71 -0.46 17.11 -7.21
CA ASP A 71 -0.56 18.03 -6.09
C ASP A 71 -2.01 18.30 -5.69
N MET A 72 -2.22 18.49 -4.39
CA MET A 72 -3.49 18.97 -3.86
C MET A 72 -3.73 20.43 -4.26
N PHE A 73 -4.97 20.77 -4.61
CA PHE A 73 -5.35 22.17 -4.82
C PHE A 73 -5.35 22.94 -3.49
N SER A 74 -4.76 24.14 -3.47
CA SER A 74 -4.63 24.97 -2.27
C SER A 74 -5.97 25.25 -1.57
N LYS A 75 -7.03 25.47 -2.35
CA LYS A 75 -8.40 25.70 -1.86
C LYS A 75 -9.00 24.51 -1.10
N SER A 76 -8.40 23.33 -1.21
CA SER A 76 -8.89 22.08 -0.62
C SER A 76 -8.19 21.72 0.68
N PHE A 77 -7.28 22.56 1.19
CA PHE A 77 -6.58 22.31 2.46
C PHE A 77 -7.29 23.05 3.61
N PRO A 78 -7.97 22.34 4.54
CA PRO A 78 -8.59 23.01 5.67
C PRO A 78 -7.54 23.40 6.71
N ASP A 79 -7.38 24.70 6.95
CA ASP A 79 -6.38 25.32 7.85
C ASP A 79 -6.39 24.80 9.30
N GLN A 80 -7.46 24.10 9.72
CA GLN A 80 -7.71 23.68 11.11
C GLN A 80 -7.35 22.21 11.44
N VAL A 81 -6.98 21.37 10.46
CA VAL A 81 -6.82 19.90 10.69
C VAL A 81 -5.46 19.50 11.28
N SER A 82 -4.46 20.39 11.29
CA SER A 82 -3.09 20.04 11.69
C SER A 82 -2.91 19.69 13.17
N ASN A 83 -3.83 20.10 14.06
CA ASN A 83 -3.59 20.07 15.51
C ASN A 83 -4.41 19.03 16.32
N LYS A 84 -5.25 18.19 15.71
CA LYS A 84 -6.15 17.29 16.47
C LYS A 84 -6.09 15.80 16.09
N LEU A 85 -4.94 15.28 15.67
CA LEU A 85 -4.72 13.84 15.42
C LEU A 85 -3.54 13.24 16.25
N ARG A 86 -3.10 13.91 17.32
CA ARG A 86 -2.14 13.31 18.27
C ARG A 86 -2.86 12.28 19.16
N GLY A 87 -2.85 11.03 18.72
CA GLY A 87 -3.37 9.88 19.49
C GLY A 87 -3.73 8.63 18.69
N ILE A 88 -3.48 8.59 17.38
CA ILE A 88 -3.75 7.41 16.54
C ILE A 88 -2.74 6.31 16.90
N PRO A 89 -3.14 5.04 17.05
CA PRO A 89 -2.21 3.94 17.21
C PRO A 89 -1.16 3.99 16.10
N THR A 90 0.12 4.03 16.48
CA THR A 90 1.22 3.89 15.50
C THR A 90 1.20 2.46 15.00
N TYR A 91 0.57 2.27 13.85
CA TYR A 91 0.59 1.00 13.18
C TYR A 91 2.02 0.77 12.68
N ARG A 92 2.81 -0.02 13.43
CA ARG A 92 4.15 -0.41 12.99
C ARG A 92 4.01 -1.48 11.92
N ILE A 93 4.01 -1.05 10.65
CA ILE A 93 4.18 -1.94 9.52
C ILE A 93 5.62 -1.87 9.04
N THR A 94 6.28 -3.02 9.00
CA THR A 94 7.59 -3.17 8.37
C THR A 94 7.57 -4.33 7.39
N MET A 95 8.52 -4.35 6.47
CA MET A 95 8.77 -5.47 5.59
C MET A 95 10.19 -6.00 5.79
N ASP A 96 10.34 -7.29 5.62
CA ASP A 96 11.63 -7.97 5.52
C ASP A 96 11.69 -8.70 4.18
N ALA A 97 12.90 -8.82 3.62
CA ALA A 97 13.16 -9.44 2.33
C ALA A 97 14.32 -10.42 2.41
N HIS A 98 14.12 -11.63 1.91
CA HIS A 98 15.20 -12.57 1.66
C HIS A 98 15.68 -12.38 0.21
N ILE A 99 16.91 -11.89 0.08
CA ILE A 99 17.52 -11.53 -1.21
C ILE A 99 18.62 -12.53 -1.54
N GLN A 100 18.68 -12.95 -2.79
CA GLN A 100 19.75 -13.83 -3.30
C GLN A 100 21.13 -13.33 -2.87
N ASN A 101 21.95 -14.23 -2.32
CA ASN A 101 23.33 -14.00 -1.89
C ASN A 101 23.51 -12.90 -0.81
N ILE A 102 22.44 -12.40 -0.21
CA ILE A 102 22.47 -11.43 0.90
C ILE A 102 21.80 -12.03 2.15
N GLY A 103 20.70 -12.77 1.96
CA GLY A 103 19.89 -13.26 3.07
C GLY A 103 18.81 -12.27 3.46
N TRP A 104 18.40 -12.28 4.73
CA TRP A 104 17.34 -11.42 5.25
C TRP A 104 17.85 -9.99 5.49
N ALA A 105 17.26 -9.03 4.78
CA ALA A 105 17.29 -7.61 5.10
C ALA A 105 15.96 -7.21 5.73
N SER A 106 15.98 -6.44 6.82
CA SER A 106 14.80 -6.21 7.67
C SER A 106 14.49 -4.73 7.89
N ASN A 107 13.31 -4.45 8.42
CA ASN A 107 12.85 -3.11 8.84
C ASN A 107 12.65 -2.10 7.71
N TYR A 108 12.34 -2.55 6.49
CA TYR A 108 11.84 -1.66 5.46
C TYR A 108 10.48 -1.09 5.88
N ARG A 109 10.24 0.19 5.65
CA ARG A 109 8.97 0.89 5.96
C ARG A 109 8.12 1.03 4.70
N LEU A 110 6.85 1.37 4.88
CA LEU A 110 5.95 1.74 3.78
C LEU A 110 6.58 2.85 2.92
N GLY A 111 6.42 2.75 1.61
CA GLY A 111 6.99 3.67 0.63
C GLY A 111 8.47 3.43 0.31
N GLN A 112 9.20 2.62 1.08
CA GLN A 112 10.59 2.27 0.76
C GLN A 112 10.67 1.13 -0.26
N VAL A 113 11.80 1.09 -0.96
CA VAL A 113 12.16 0.00 -1.86
C VAL A 113 12.59 -1.20 -1.03
N VAL A 114 11.84 -2.30 -1.14
CA VAL A 114 12.13 -3.59 -0.50
C VAL A 114 12.81 -4.50 -1.49
N GLY A 115 14.06 -4.88 -1.23
CA GLY A 115 14.88 -5.65 -2.16
C GLY A 115 16.04 -4.82 -2.71
N THR A 116 16.34 -4.99 -3.99
CA THR A 116 17.48 -4.32 -4.63
C THR A 116 17.11 -3.75 -5.99
N GLU A 117 17.66 -2.57 -6.29
CA GLU A 117 17.66 -1.99 -7.63
C GLU A 117 19.09 -2.00 -8.18
N GLY A 118 19.24 -2.26 -9.48
CA GLY A 118 20.51 -2.07 -10.20
C GLY A 118 21.59 -3.14 -10.01
N ILE A 119 21.48 -4.04 -9.02
CA ILE A 119 22.48 -5.10 -8.77
C ILE A 119 22.02 -6.52 -9.16
N LYS A 120 20.87 -6.65 -9.83
CA LYS A 120 20.36 -7.90 -10.41
C LYS A 120 20.12 -9.06 -9.43
N SER A 121 19.99 -8.77 -8.13
CA SER A 121 19.65 -9.78 -7.13
C SER A 121 18.13 -9.97 -7.04
N ARG A 122 17.68 -11.22 -7.08
CA ARG A 122 16.23 -11.52 -6.96
C ARG A 122 15.77 -11.55 -5.49
N LEU A 123 14.51 -11.23 -5.28
CA LEU A 123 13.78 -11.65 -4.10
C LEU A 123 13.48 -13.14 -4.17
N GLU A 124 13.63 -13.83 -3.05
CA GLU A 124 13.30 -15.25 -2.87
C GLU A 124 12.14 -15.44 -1.89
N ALA A 125 12.06 -14.56 -0.89
CA ALA A 125 10.96 -14.49 0.06
C ALA A 125 10.79 -13.08 0.64
N TYR A 126 9.64 -12.80 1.23
CA TYR A 126 9.42 -11.59 2.02
C TYR A 126 8.43 -11.86 3.15
N ARG A 127 8.41 -10.93 4.11
CA ARG A 127 7.47 -10.89 5.24
C ARG A 127 6.95 -9.48 5.40
N ILE A 128 5.66 -9.33 5.66
CA ILE A 128 5.05 -8.05 6.06
C ILE A 128 4.66 -8.19 7.52
N ASN A 129 5.34 -7.42 8.39
CA ASN A 129 5.14 -7.44 9.82
C ASN A 129 4.18 -6.34 10.24
N SER A 130 3.23 -6.67 11.10
CA SER A 130 2.29 -5.72 11.72
C SER A 130 1.62 -6.36 12.94
N ASN A 131 0.89 -5.56 13.72
CA ASN A 131 -0.06 -6.12 14.67
C ASN A 131 -1.36 -6.50 13.92
N PRO A 132 -1.76 -7.79 13.89
CA PRO A 132 -2.89 -8.27 13.09
C PRO A 132 -4.24 -7.71 13.55
N TYR A 133 -4.36 -7.30 14.81
CA TYR A 133 -5.59 -6.69 15.34
C TYR A 133 -5.80 -5.26 14.84
N THR A 134 -4.71 -4.59 14.49
CA THR A 134 -4.71 -3.21 14.00
C THR A 134 -4.57 -3.16 12.48
N ALA A 135 -3.86 -4.13 11.88
CA ALA A 135 -3.53 -4.15 10.47
C ALA A 135 -3.45 -5.58 9.94
N SER A 136 -4.57 -6.18 9.56
CA SER A 136 -4.56 -7.53 8.98
C SER A 136 -4.13 -7.46 7.52
N ILE A 137 -3.05 -8.14 7.16
CA ILE A 137 -2.53 -8.18 5.79
C ILE A 137 -2.42 -9.65 5.37
N THR A 138 -2.90 -9.94 4.18
CA THR A 138 -2.79 -11.26 3.56
C THR A 138 -2.03 -11.12 2.26
N TYR A 139 -1.10 -12.01 2.00
CA TYR A 139 -0.27 -11.93 0.81
C TYR A 139 0.20 -13.29 0.34
N ARG A 140 0.60 -13.37 -0.94
CA ARG A 140 1.19 -14.57 -1.54
C ARG A 140 2.15 -14.21 -2.66
N SER A 141 2.99 -15.18 -2.99
CA SER A 141 3.95 -15.09 -4.08
C SER A 141 3.67 -16.11 -5.17
N HIS A 142 3.96 -15.71 -6.41
CA HIS A 142 4.26 -16.65 -7.50
C HIS A 142 5.76 -16.94 -7.49
N VAL A 143 6.13 -18.19 -7.22
CA VAL A 143 7.52 -18.62 -7.11
C VAL A 143 7.91 -19.47 -8.32
N GLN A 144 9.10 -19.24 -8.85
CA GLN A 144 9.67 -20.02 -9.95
C GLN A 144 9.55 -21.53 -9.68
N LYS A 145 9.07 -22.30 -10.68
CA LYS A 145 8.86 -23.76 -10.65
C LYS A 145 7.81 -24.26 -9.64
N ILE A 146 7.23 -23.39 -8.81
CA ILE A 146 6.18 -23.74 -7.84
C ILE A 146 4.83 -23.18 -8.28
N GLY A 147 4.81 -21.97 -8.84
CA GLY A 147 3.59 -21.26 -9.13
C GLY A 147 3.11 -20.40 -7.95
N TRP A 148 1.82 -20.09 -7.94
CA TRP A 148 1.19 -19.39 -6.81
C TRP A 148 1.18 -20.28 -5.57
N GLN A 149 1.76 -19.78 -4.48
CA GLN A 149 1.61 -20.38 -3.16
C GLN A 149 0.26 -19.98 -2.53
N ASN A 150 -0.11 -20.65 -1.44
CA ASN A 150 -1.25 -20.23 -0.62
C ASN A 150 -1.02 -18.84 -0.02
N TYR A 151 -2.11 -18.14 0.29
CA TYR A 151 -2.03 -16.90 1.06
C TYR A 151 -1.50 -17.19 2.46
N VAL A 152 -0.61 -16.29 2.90
CA VAL A 152 -0.10 -16.23 4.26
C VAL A 152 -0.61 -14.94 4.93
N HIS A 153 -0.50 -14.87 6.24
CA HIS A 153 -0.93 -13.72 7.02
C HIS A 153 0.26 -12.84 7.42
N THR A 154 -0.03 -11.66 7.97
CA THR A 154 0.96 -10.80 8.61
C THR A 154 1.91 -11.62 9.49
N ASN A 155 3.21 -11.30 9.40
CA ASN A 155 4.33 -11.92 10.11
C ASN A 155 4.78 -13.29 9.57
N ASP A 156 4.07 -13.88 8.60
CA ASP A 156 4.47 -15.14 7.97
C ASP A 156 5.36 -14.92 6.74
N ILE A 157 6.11 -15.95 6.32
CA ILE A 157 6.98 -15.86 5.14
C ILE A 157 6.18 -16.22 3.88
N SER A 158 6.23 -15.36 2.85
CA SER A 158 5.79 -15.68 1.49
C SER A 158 7.00 -15.86 0.58
N GLY A 159 7.08 -16.97 -0.15
CA GLY A 159 8.24 -17.34 -0.96
C GLY A 159 8.98 -18.58 -0.42
N THR A 160 10.28 -18.65 -0.70
CA THR A 160 11.15 -19.72 -0.22
C THR A 160 12.51 -19.19 0.22
N THR A 161 13.07 -19.76 1.28
CA THR A 161 14.45 -19.49 1.72
C THR A 161 15.34 -20.70 1.43
N GLY A 162 16.60 -20.48 1.07
CA GLY A 162 17.59 -21.55 0.88
C GLY A 162 17.36 -22.49 -0.32
N ARG A 163 16.36 -22.22 -1.17
CA ARG A 163 16.03 -23.06 -2.35
C ARG A 163 16.51 -22.47 -3.68
N SER A 164 17.11 -21.28 -3.64
CA SER A 164 17.54 -20.54 -4.83
C SER A 164 16.43 -20.32 -5.88
N LEU A 165 15.18 -20.17 -5.43
CA LEU A 165 14.02 -19.89 -6.28
C LEU A 165 13.63 -18.43 -6.16
N ARG A 166 13.41 -17.77 -7.29
CA ARG A 166 12.97 -16.37 -7.35
C ARG A 166 11.48 -16.21 -7.17
N LEU A 167 11.08 -15.06 -6.65
CA LEU A 167 9.74 -14.52 -6.84
C LEU A 167 9.61 -13.98 -8.27
N GLU A 168 8.42 -14.15 -8.85
CA GLU A 168 8.07 -13.62 -10.18
C GLU A 168 6.89 -12.66 -10.11
N ALA A 169 5.98 -12.86 -9.14
CA ALA A 169 4.86 -11.96 -8.86
C ALA A 169 4.42 -12.02 -7.39
N LEU A 170 3.69 -11.00 -6.97
CA LEU A 170 3.13 -10.81 -5.63
C LEU A 170 1.63 -10.49 -5.74
N GLN A 171 0.87 -10.88 -4.73
CA GLN A 171 -0.44 -10.31 -4.43
C GLN A 171 -0.50 -9.95 -2.95
N ILE A 172 -0.95 -8.74 -2.65
CA ILE A 172 -1.02 -8.20 -1.29
C ILE A 172 -2.41 -7.60 -1.12
N ASN A 173 -3.03 -7.91 0.01
CA ASN A 173 -4.35 -7.40 0.36
C ASN A 173 -4.35 -6.97 1.83
N ILE A 174 -5.09 -5.91 2.13
CA ILE A 174 -5.29 -5.42 3.49
C ILE A 174 -6.75 -5.59 3.90
N GLY A 175 -6.95 -5.95 5.16
CA GLY A 175 -8.27 -6.09 5.75
C GLY A 175 -9.01 -4.76 5.84
N SER A 176 -10.34 -4.84 5.93
CA SER A 176 -11.23 -3.69 6.01
C SER A 176 -11.13 -2.90 7.33
N ASN A 177 -10.38 -3.40 8.32
CA ASN A 177 -10.25 -2.78 9.64
C ASN A 177 -9.41 -1.48 9.67
N ILE A 178 -8.78 -1.09 8.55
CA ILE A 178 -7.91 0.09 8.44
C ILE A 178 -8.60 1.28 7.77
N GLY A 179 -9.72 1.10 7.06
CA GLY A 179 -10.34 2.20 6.27
C GLY A 179 -9.42 2.71 5.15
N GLY A 180 -8.76 1.80 4.45
CA GLY A 180 -7.80 2.14 3.40
C GLY A 180 -7.50 0.97 2.47
N LYS A 181 -6.58 1.18 1.52
CA LYS A 181 -6.10 0.14 0.60
C LYS A 181 -4.58 0.12 0.55
N VAL A 182 -4.05 -1.04 0.14
CA VAL A 182 -2.66 -1.14 -0.29
C VAL A 182 -2.52 -0.71 -1.75
N TYR A 183 -1.41 -0.06 -2.04
CA TYR A 183 -0.91 0.11 -3.39
C TYR A 183 0.54 -0.33 -3.43
N TYR A 184 0.89 -1.11 -4.44
CA TYR A 184 2.23 -1.67 -4.59
C TYR A 184 2.64 -1.77 -6.05
N ARG A 185 3.95 -1.71 -6.30
CA ARG A 185 4.56 -1.93 -7.61
C ARG A 185 5.83 -2.74 -7.47
N CYS A 186 6.23 -3.40 -8.54
CA CYS A 186 7.31 -4.36 -8.54
C CYS A 186 8.41 -3.91 -9.50
N HIS A 187 9.66 -4.09 -9.11
CA HIS A 187 10.80 -3.95 -10.00
C HIS A 187 11.16 -5.33 -10.55
N LEU A 188 11.03 -5.49 -11.85
CA LEU A 188 11.28 -6.75 -12.55
C LEU A 188 12.52 -6.64 -13.45
N GLU A 189 13.22 -7.77 -13.60
CA GLU A 189 14.31 -7.88 -14.55
C GLU A 189 13.90 -7.46 -15.97
N GLN A 190 14.70 -6.56 -16.57
CA GLN A 190 14.57 -6.01 -17.93
C GLN A 190 13.26 -5.24 -18.22
N ILE A 191 12.38 -5.09 -17.22
CA ILE A 191 11.17 -4.25 -17.32
C ILE A 191 11.33 -2.99 -16.47
N GLY A 192 11.97 -3.11 -15.31
CA GLY A 192 12.01 -2.04 -14.31
C GLY A 192 10.75 -2.01 -13.46
N TRP A 193 10.38 -0.82 -12.99
CA TRP A 193 9.18 -0.62 -12.17
C TRP A 193 7.90 -0.79 -12.99
N THR A 194 7.00 -1.66 -12.52
CA THR A 194 5.62 -1.74 -13.02
C THR A 194 4.82 -0.51 -12.63
N ASP A 195 3.65 -0.34 -13.26
CA ASP A 195 2.64 0.58 -12.74
C ASP A 195 2.15 0.13 -11.34
N TRP A 196 1.39 1.00 -10.68
CA TRP A 196 0.81 0.73 -9.38
C TRP A 196 -0.37 -0.24 -9.45
N HIS A 197 -0.39 -1.18 -8.52
CA HIS A 197 -1.41 -2.20 -8.35
C HIS A 197 -2.09 -2.02 -6.99
N GLY A 198 -3.42 -2.08 -6.95
CA GLY A 198 -4.21 -2.01 -5.72
C GLY A 198 -4.42 -3.38 -5.07
N ASN A 199 -5.24 -3.41 -4.02
CA ASN A 199 -5.63 -4.61 -3.28
C ASN A 199 -5.81 -5.84 -4.17
N ASN A 200 -5.06 -6.89 -3.84
CA ASN A 200 -5.14 -8.22 -4.44
C ASN A 200 -4.81 -8.29 -5.95
N ALA A 201 -4.36 -7.21 -6.59
CA ALA A 201 -3.97 -7.25 -8.00
C ALA A 201 -2.60 -7.93 -8.19
N VAL A 202 -2.41 -8.67 -9.27
CA VAL A 202 -1.11 -9.29 -9.56
C VAL A 202 -0.09 -8.19 -9.88
N CYS A 203 1.00 -8.14 -9.12
CA CYS A 203 2.16 -7.28 -9.38
C CYS A 203 3.35 -8.16 -9.73
N GLY A 204 3.87 -8.02 -10.93
CA GLY A 204 4.91 -8.90 -11.46
C GLY A 204 4.46 -9.64 -12.72
N THR A 205 5.10 -10.78 -13.01
CA THR A 205 4.76 -11.62 -14.17
C THR A 205 4.56 -13.06 -13.77
N VAL A 206 3.64 -13.74 -14.45
CA VAL A 206 3.39 -15.17 -14.31
C VAL A 206 3.85 -15.85 -15.60
N GLY A 207 4.72 -16.85 -15.50
CA GLY A 207 5.16 -17.65 -16.65
C GLY A 207 6.16 -16.98 -17.61
N GLN A 208 6.52 -15.71 -17.40
CA GLN A 208 7.52 -15.01 -18.24
C GLN A 208 8.96 -15.22 -17.76
N HIS A 209 9.16 -15.96 -16.68
CA HIS A 209 10.47 -16.28 -16.11
C HIS A 209 11.32 -15.08 -15.67
N ARG A 210 10.71 -13.92 -15.46
CA ARG A 210 11.40 -12.71 -14.97
C ARG A 210 11.49 -12.72 -13.46
N ARG A 211 12.68 -12.42 -12.92
CA ARG A 211 12.83 -12.23 -11.48
C ARG A 211 12.26 -10.90 -11.03
N LEU A 212 11.62 -10.94 -9.87
CA LEU A 212 11.30 -9.77 -9.08
C LEU A 212 12.52 -9.43 -8.22
N GLU A 213 13.01 -8.20 -8.35
CA GLU A 213 14.24 -7.72 -7.70
C GLU A 213 13.91 -6.81 -6.50
N ALA A 214 12.81 -6.07 -6.60
CA ALA A 214 12.30 -5.24 -5.50
C ALA A 214 10.78 -5.02 -5.61
N PHE A 215 10.17 -4.50 -4.55
CA PHE A 215 8.84 -3.91 -4.58
C PHE A 215 8.75 -2.68 -3.68
N VAL A 216 7.76 -1.83 -3.93
CA VAL A 216 7.33 -0.76 -3.01
C VAL A 216 5.90 -1.07 -2.60
N LEU A 217 5.60 -0.89 -1.31
CA LEU A 217 4.26 -1.02 -0.75
C LEU A 217 3.93 0.25 0.03
N THR A 218 2.77 0.84 -0.25
CA THR A 218 2.19 1.92 0.55
C THR A 218 0.75 1.55 0.95
N ILE A 219 0.28 2.16 2.02
CA ILE A 219 -1.12 2.09 2.45
C ILE A 219 -1.65 3.51 2.49
N LEU A 220 -2.78 3.71 1.83
CA LEU A 220 -3.46 4.99 1.77
C LEU A 220 -4.82 4.86 2.44
N LEU A 221 -5.13 5.83 3.29
CA LEU A 221 -6.39 5.90 4.04
C LEU A 221 -7.29 6.95 3.39
N PHE A 222 -8.59 6.65 3.34
CA PHE A 222 -9.60 7.51 2.74
C PHE A 222 -10.99 7.22 3.31
#